data_AF-A0A4R2PA54-F1
#
_entry.id   AF-A0A4R2PA54-F1
#
_cell.length_a   1.000
_cell.length_b   1.000
_cell.length_c   1.000
_cell.angle_alpha   90.00
_cell.angle_beta   90.00
_cell.angle_gamma   90.00
#
_symmetry.space_group_name_H-M   'P 1'
#
loop_
_entity.id
_entity.type
_entity.pdbx_description
1 polymer ?
#
loop_
_entity_poly.entity_id
_entity_poly.type
_entity_poly.pdbx_seq_one_letter_code
_entity_poly.pdbx_strand_id
1 'polypeptide(L)'
;MDIEPSINREFARHIDRILIRSYFYARFDDEPKRKKPSGWKRYLGQFCTYEDLHSEAGKDSLRRYLCEEFGFSYESASDMSQGVDADDLEKLKDKIISVRKGPARDKEKEEILSFNDALHVLRVYAKRRELGEAKKPNPYGYRTWWLTHETLVRRATSETIKENGAQYMMRPEFLLNFIALSPSTEDVRKSFGTVFPTLLGVKLSNRMRDDVFKDVVKKVKESYEISEARARATVGELSDKLKGDFFKRYESELREQRRH
;
A
#
# COMPACT_ATOMS: atom_id res chain seq x y z
N MET A 1 23.73 5.60 -30.16
CA MET A 1 22.41 5.66 -30.82
C MET A 1 21.44 6.14 -29.76
N ASP A 2 20.88 7.33 -29.92
CA ASP A 2 19.96 7.90 -28.93
C ASP A 2 18.58 7.25 -29.13
N ILE A 3 18.23 6.30 -28.28
CA ILE A 3 16.98 5.51 -28.35
C ILE A 3 15.80 6.33 -27.79
N GLU A 4 16.08 7.44 -27.11
CA GLU A 4 15.03 8.25 -26.47
C GLU A 4 13.92 8.74 -27.41
N PRO A 5 14.18 9.19 -28.66
CA PRO A 5 13.13 9.70 -29.54
C PRO A 5 12.18 8.62 -30.09
N SER A 6 12.59 7.34 -30.07
CA SER A 6 11.76 6.23 -30.57
C SER A 6 10.85 5.61 -29.51
N ILE A 7 11.02 6.00 -28.24
CA ILE A 7 10.19 5.53 -27.14
C ILE A 7 8.91 6.36 -27.10
N ASN A 8 7.76 5.69 -27.21
CA ASN A 8 6.44 6.29 -27.08
C ASN A 8 5.78 5.88 -25.74
N ARG A 9 4.60 6.44 -25.45
CA ARG A 9 3.87 6.18 -24.19
C ARG A 9 3.45 4.72 -24.01
N GLU A 10 3.17 4.03 -25.12
CA GLU A 10 2.83 2.61 -25.13
C GLU A 10 4.03 1.72 -24.84
N PHE A 11 5.22 2.08 -25.32
CA PHE A 11 6.43 1.36 -24.96
C PHE A 11 6.83 1.64 -23.51
N ALA A 12 6.75 2.90 -23.07
CA ALA A 12 7.17 3.31 -21.73
C ALA A 12 6.43 2.58 -20.60
N ARG A 13 5.14 2.24 -20.78
CA ARG A 13 4.39 1.46 -19.77
C ARG A 13 4.93 0.05 -19.55
N HIS A 14 5.65 -0.52 -20.52
CA HIS A 14 6.25 -1.85 -20.42
C HIS A 14 7.67 -1.82 -19.84
N ILE A 15 8.23 -0.64 -19.59
CA ILE A 15 9.52 -0.50 -18.90
C ILE A 15 9.36 -0.95 -17.44
N ASP A 16 10.18 -1.91 -17.04
CA ASP A 16 10.18 -2.52 -15.71
C ASP A 16 10.96 -1.69 -14.67
N ARG A 17 11.86 -0.82 -15.10
CA ARG A 17 12.58 0.15 -14.24
C ARG A 17 11.72 1.38 -13.99
N ILE A 18 11.23 1.52 -12.75
CA ILE A 18 10.27 2.56 -12.36
C ILE A 18 10.77 4.00 -12.60
N LEU A 19 12.06 4.28 -12.36
CA LEU A 19 12.62 5.62 -12.60
C LEU A 19 12.73 5.95 -14.09
N ILE A 20 13.08 4.96 -14.93
CA ILE A 20 13.11 5.13 -16.39
C ILE A 20 11.70 5.34 -16.93
N ARG A 21 10.74 4.51 -16.48
CA ARG A 21 9.33 4.65 -16.85
C ARG A 21 8.75 6.02 -16.46
N SER A 22 9.05 6.49 -15.25
CA SER A 22 8.58 7.79 -14.77
C SER A 22 9.21 8.97 -15.50
N TYR A 23 10.49 8.88 -15.91
CA TYR A 23 11.12 9.87 -16.80
C TYR A 23 10.36 10.03 -18.12
N PHE A 24 10.04 8.92 -18.78
CA PHE A 24 9.29 8.99 -20.04
C PHE A 24 7.87 9.53 -19.82
N TYR A 25 7.20 9.19 -18.71
CA TYR A 25 5.93 9.81 -18.37
C TYR A 25 6.05 11.32 -18.16
N ALA A 26 7.10 11.80 -17.47
CA ALA A 26 7.35 13.23 -17.30
C ALA A 26 7.68 13.95 -18.63
N ARG A 27 8.27 13.25 -19.60
CA ARG A 27 8.51 13.76 -20.97
C ARG A 27 7.24 13.85 -21.80
N PHE A 28 6.37 12.85 -21.68
CA PHE A 28 5.08 12.80 -22.39
C PHE A 28 3.97 13.59 -21.68
N ASP A 29 4.25 14.17 -20.50
CA ASP A 29 3.25 14.93 -19.76
C ASP A 29 2.93 16.22 -20.50
N ASP A 30 1.73 16.32 -21.06
CA ASP A 30 1.28 17.50 -21.80
C ASP A 30 0.65 18.56 -20.87
N GLU A 31 0.79 18.41 -19.55
CA GLU A 31 0.31 19.37 -18.58
C GLU A 31 1.03 20.73 -18.78
N PRO A 32 0.31 21.81 -19.16
CA PRO A 32 0.92 23.08 -19.61
C PRO A 32 1.79 23.77 -18.57
N LYS A 33 1.60 23.44 -17.28
CA LYS A 33 2.27 24.07 -16.14
C LYS A 33 3.53 23.32 -15.67
N ARG A 34 3.79 22.10 -16.16
CA ARG A 34 4.95 21.31 -15.75
C ARG A 34 6.08 21.41 -16.78
N LYS A 35 7.27 21.80 -16.34
CA LYS A 35 8.46 21.81 -17.21
C LYS A 35 8.91 20.38 -17.47
N LYS A 36 8.80 19.95 -18.73
CA LYS A 36 9.34 18.68 -19.21
C LYS A 36 10.85 18.61 -18.91
N PRO A 37 11.37 17.48 -18.39
CA PRO A 37 12.80 17.35 -18.14
C PRO A 37 13.55 17.36 -19.48
N SER A 38 14.64 18.14 -19.55
CA SER A 38 15.44 18.27 -20.78
C SER A 38 16.33 17.05 -21.07
N GLY A 39 16.37 16.06 -20.19
CA GLY A 39 17.14 14.82 -20.35
C GLY A 39 17.17 13.98 -19.07
N TRP A 40 17.62 12.73 -19.17
CA TRP A 40 17.71 11.77 -18.06
C TRP A 40 18.51 12.30 -16.86
N LYS A 41 19.69 12.88 -17.10
CA LYS A 41 20.53 13.45 -16.04
C LYS A 41 19.79 14.54 -15.25
N ARG A 42 19.08 15.44 -15.95
CA ARG A 42 18.33 16.52 -15.31
C ARG A 42 17.09 16.01 -14.57
N TYR A 43 16.46 14.95 -15.08
CA TYR A 43 15.36 14.28 -14.39
C TYR A 43 15.83 13.66 -13.08
N LEU A 44 16.93 12.90 -13.10
CA LEU A 44 17.50 12.31 -11.88
C LEU A 44 17.97 13.36 -10.88
N GLY A 45 18.49 14.50 -11.37
CA GLY A 45 18.89 15.65 -10.55
C GLY A 45 17.78 16.24 -9.68
N GLN A 46 16.51 15.85 -9.87
CA GLN A 46 15.40 16.20 -8.99
C GLN A 46 15.39 15.38 -7.69
N PHE A 47 16.01 14.20 -7.69
CA PHE A 47 15.96 13.24 -6.58
C PHE A 47 17.32 13.07 -5.90
N CYS A 48 18.40 13.06 -6.68
CA CYS A 48 19.77 12.95 -6.17
C CYS A 48 20.77 13.53 -7.17
N THR A 49 21.99 13.82 -6.71
CA THR A 49 23.12 14.13 -7.60
C THR A 49 23.38 12.95 -8.53
N TYR A 50 23.52 13.21 -9.83
CA TYR A 50 23.65 12.14 -10.84
C TYR A 50 24.92 11.30 -10.63
N GLU A 51 26.01 11.96 -10.24
CA GLU A 51 27.30 11.36 -9.95
C GLU A 51 27.21 10.36 -8.77
N ASP A 52 26.23 10.53 -7.87
CA ASP A 52 26.05 9.74 -6.67
C ASP A 52 25.05 8.58 -6.83
N LEU A 53 24.47 8.37 -8.03
CA LEU A 53 23.34 7.46 -8.27
C LEU A 53 23.53 6.02 -7.73
N HIS A 54 24.77 5.54 -7.68
CA HIS A 54 25.13 4.20 -7.23
C HIS A 54 25.85 4.18 -5.87
N SER A 55 25.82 5.29 -5.15
CA SER A 55 26.45 5.45 -3.83
C SER A 55 25.42 5.48 -2.70
N GLU A 56 25.90 5.30 -1.46
CA GLU A 56 25.07 5.53 -0.27
C GLU A 56 24.59 6.98 -0.15
N ALA A 57 25.38 7.95 -0.63
CA ALA A 57 24.97 9.36 -0.65
C ALA A 57 23.78 9.60 -1.58
N GLY A 58 23.73 8.92 -2.73
CA GLY A 58 22.58 8.95 -3.64
C GLY A 58 21.33 8.34 -3.03
N LYS A 59 21.46 7.18 -2.36
CA LYS A 59 20.36 6.55 -1.62
C LYS A 59 19.81 7.45 -0.53
N ASP A 60 20.69 8.09 0.24
CA ASP A 60 20.31 9.00 1.32
C ASP A 60 19.66 10.29 0.80
N SER A 61 20.12 10.81 -0.34
CA SER A 61 19.47 11.95 -1.01
C SER A 61 18.06 11.62 -1.48
N LEU A 62 17.87 10.45 -2.13
CA LEU A 62 16.56 9.98 -2.54
C LEU A 62 15.63 9.77 -1.33
N ARG A 63 16.15 9.19 -0.24
CA ARG A 63 15.42 9.03 1.03
C ARG A 63 14.93 10.38 1.54
N ARG A 64 15.82 11.37 1.66
CA ARG A 64 15.47 12.73 2.11
C ARG A 64 14.40 13.35 1.20
N TYR A 65 14.59 13.27 -0.12
CA TYR A 65 13.61 13.77 -1.08
C TYR A 65 12.22 13.17 -0.84
N LEU A 66 12.12 11.84 -0.70
CA LEU A 66 10.83 11.18 -0.48
C LEU A 66 10.18 11.57 0.86
N CYS A 67 10.98 11.77 1.90
CA CYS A 67 10.51 12.24 3.20
C CYS A 67 9.99 13.69 3.13
N GLU A 68 10.75 14.59 2.53
CA GLU A 68 10.42 16.03 2.46
C GLU A 68 9.24 16.30 1.51
N GLU A 69 9.25 15.71 0.31
CA GLU A 69 8.24 15.99 -0.71
C GLU A 69 6.89 15.33 -0.40
N PHE A 70 6.89 14.10 0.12
CA PHE A 70 5.67 13.31 0.32
C PHE A 70 5.29 13.10 1.79
N GLY A 71 6.05 13.67 2.73
CA GLY A 71 5.79 13.53 4.16
C GLY A 71 6.00 12.10 4.66
N PHE A 72 6.81 11.29 3.99
CA PHE A 72 7.10 9.93 4.41
C PHE A 72 7.99 9.90 5.65
N SER A 73 7.76 8.91 6.52
CA SER A 73 8.67 8.58 7.61
C SER A 73 9.54 7.41 7.17
N TYR A 74 10.85 7.54 7.37
CA TYR A 74 11.81 6.48 7.08
C TYR A 74 12.01 5.60 8.32
N GLU A 75 11.92 4.27 8.15
CA GLU A 75 12.35 3.30 9.16
C GLU A 75 13.63 2.61 8.67
N SER A 76 14.69 2.65 9.48
CA SER A 76 15.94 1.95 9.20
C SER A 76 15.78 0.43 9.38
N ALA A 77 16.76 -0.36 8.94
CA ALA A 77 16.78 -1.80 9.21
C ALA A 77 16.72 -2.13 10.72
N SER A 78 17.33 -1.28 11.56
CA SER A 78 17.25 -1.45 13.01
C SER A 78 15.84 -1.15 13.53
N ASP A 79 15.18 -0.11 13.03
CA ASP A 79 13.81 0.25 13.42
C ASP A 79 12.81 -0.84 13.00
N MET A 80 12.98 -1.37 11.79
CA MET A 80 12.16 -2.45 11.23
C MET A 80 12.24 -3.75 12.05
N SER A 81 13.36 -4.00 12.72
CA SER A 81 13.56 -5.18 13.58
C SER A 81 13.00 -5.01 14.99
N GLN A 82 12.62 -3.80 15.41
CA GLN A 82 12.09 -3.57 16.75
C GLN A 82 10.75 -4.29 16.96
N GLY A 83 10.67 -5.08 18.03
CA GLY A 83 9.47 -5.84 18.40
C GLY A 83 9.16 -7.03 17.49
N VAL A 84 10.11 -7.40 16.61
CA VAL A 84 10.07 -8.60 15.78
C VAL A 84 10.90 -9.69 16.47
N ASP A 85 10.32 -10.88 16.60
CA ASP A 85 10.99 -12.04 17.14
C ASP A 85 11.90 -12.67 16.07
N ALA A 86 13.13 -13.02 16.46
CA ALA A 86 14.14 -13.51 15.52
C ALA A 86 13.81 -14.93 15.01
N ASP A 87 13.23 -15.79 15.86
CA ASP A 87 12.87 -17.15 15.48
C ASP A 87 11.67 -17.14 14.53
N ASP A 88 10.68 -16.30 14.79
CA ASP A 88 9.53 -16.12 13.89
C ASP A 88 9.95 -15.53 12.54
N LEU A 89 10.91 -14.62 12.54
CA LEU A 89 11.49 -14.05 11.32
C LEU A 89 12.17 -15.12 10.46
N GLU A 90 13.01 -15.95 11.08
CA GLU A 90 13.71 -17.03 10.39
C GLU A 90 12.74 -18.08 9.84
N LYS A 91 11.77 -18.53 10.66
CA LYS A 91 10.73 -19.48 10.23
C LYS A 91 9.93 -18.95 9.05
N LEU A 92 9.51 -17.68 9.11
CA LEU A 92 8.71 -17.08 8.04
C LEU A 92 9.54 -16.89 6.77
N LYS A 93 10.80 -16.47 6.89
CA LYS A 93 11.74 -16.38 5.76
C LYS A 93 11.84 -17.71 5.03
N ASP A 94 12.11 -18.80 5.74
CA ASP A 94 12.26 -20.13 5.15
C ASP A 94 10.97 -20.61 4.47
N LYS A 95 9.82 -20.31 5.08
CA LYS A 95 8.51 -20.60 4.48
C LYS A 95 8.30 -19.81 3.18
N ILE A 96 8.70 -18.55 3.11
CA ILE A 96 8.63 -17.73 1.88
C ILE A 96 9.54 -18.31 0.80
N ILE A 97 10.80 -18.65 1.13
CA ILE A 97 11.75 -19.29 0.20
C ILE A 97 11.14 -20.57 -0.38
N SER A 98 10.55 -21.42 0.47
CA SER A 98 9.93 -22.68 0.04
C SER A 98 8.78 -22.49 -0.98
N VAL A 99 8.04 -21.39 -0.88
CA VAL A 99 6.91 -21.07 -1.76
C VAL A 99 7.37 -20.45 -3.07
N ARG A 100 8.41 -19.62 -3.05
CA ARG A 100 8.90 -18.89 -4.23
C ARG A 100 9.54 -19.79 -5.28
N LYS A 101 10.12 -20.93 -4.88
CA LYS A 101 10.75 -21.91 -5.80
C LYS A 101 11.67 -21.23 -6.83
N GLY A 102 12.46 -20.25 -6.39
CA GLY A 102 13.37 -19.51 -7.26
C GLY A 102 14.39 -20.43 -7.95
N PRO A 103 14.91 -20.05 -9.13
CA PRO A 103 16.00 -20.79 -9.76
C PRO A 103 17.21 -20.82 -8.83
N ALA A 104 17.86 -21.99 -8.72
CA ALA A 104 19.00 -22.23 -7.81
C ALA A 104 20.19 -21.27 -8.01
N ARG A 105 20.23 -20.53 -9.13
CA ARG A 105 21.32 -19.62 -9.50
C ARG A 105 21.34 -18.30 -8.71
N ASP A 106 20.24 -17.93 -8.05
CA ASP A 106 20.11 -16.64 -7.34
C ASP A 106 19.81 -16.84 -5.83
N LYS A 107 20.39 -17.86 -5.20
CA LYS A 107 20.07 -18.24 -3.81
C LYS A 107 20.26 -17.10 -2.82
N GLU A 108 21.39 -16.39 -2.87
CA GLU A 108 21.68 -15.26 -1.98
C GLU A 108 20.67 -14.11 -2.14
N LYS A 109 20.32 -13.78 -3.38
CA LYS A 109 19.32 -12.75 -3.67
C LYS A 109 17.95 -13.16 -3.15
N GLU A 110 17.58 -14.43 -3.32
CA GLU A 110 16.31 -14.98 -2.83
C GLU A 110 16.23 -14.98 -1.30
N GLU A 111 17.34 -15.27 -0.62
CA GLU A 111 17.46 -15.18 0.84
C GLU A 111 17.23 -13.73 1.32
N ILE A 112 17.89 -12.74 0.68
CA ILE A 112 17.72 -11.32 1.03
C ILE A 112 16.28 -10.85 0.80
N LEU A 113 15.68 -11.19 -0.34
CA LEU A 113 14.30 -10.79 -0.66
C LEU A 113 13.32 -11.42 0.33
N SER A 114 13.45 -12.71 0.60
CA SER A 114 12.57 -13.43 1.52
C SER A 114 12.72 -12.94 2.96
N PHE A 115 13.93 -12.58 3.37
CA PHE A 115 14.18 -11.96 4.67
C PHE A 115 13.45 -10.62 4.79
N ASN A 116 13.59 -9.74 3.78
CA ASN A 116 12.95 -8.43 3.78
C ASN A 116 11.41 -8.55 3.81
N ASP A 117 10.83 -9.50 3.08
CA ASP A 117 9.38 -9.71 3.10
C ASP A 117 8.90 -10.24 4.45
N ALA A 118 9.60 -11.22 5.04
CA ALA A 118 9.29 -11.71 6.38
C ALA A 118 9.36 -10.58 7.42
N LEU A 119 10.39 -9.74 7.33
CA LEU A 119 10.55 -8.57 8.19
C LEU A 119 9.40 -7.57 8.02
N HIS A 120 9.00 -7.24 6.79
CA HIS A 120 7.85 -6.36 6.55
C HIS A 120 6.55 -6.91 7.14
N VAL A 121 6.28 -8.22 6.97
CA VAL A 121 5.10 -8.88 7.52
C VAL A 121 5.06 -8.74 9.04
N LEU A 122 6.16 -9.12 9.71
CA LEU A 122 6.22 -9.12 11.18
C LEU A 122 6.25 -7.70 11.74
N ARG A 123 6.92 -6.77 11.06
CA ARG A 123 6.99 -5.36 11.46
C ARG A 123 5.62 -4.70 11.47
N VAL A 124 4.72 -5.02 10.54
CA VAL A 124 3.33 -4.50 10.60
C VAL A 124 2.66 -4.87 11.92
N TYR A 125 2.78 -6.12 12.36
CA TYR A 125 2.18 -6.56 13.62
C TYR A 125 2.88 -5.95 14.84
N ALA A 126 4.21 -5.89 14.82
CA ALA A 126 4.99 -5.23 15.87
C ALA A 126 4.56 -3.76 16.04
N LYS A 127 4.43 -3.04 14.92
CA LYS A 127 4.02 -1.63 14.91
C LYS A 127 2.57 -1.44 15.38
N ARG A 128 1.65 -2.36 15.05
CA ARG A 128 0.27 -2.34 15.58
C ARG A 128 0.25 -2.48 17.11
N ARG A 129 1.12 -3.32 17.67
CA ARG A 129 1.28 -3.48 19.12
C ARG A 129 1.87 -2.22 19.75
N GLU A 130 2.94 -1.70 19.17
CA GLU A 130 3.60 -0.44 19.57
C GLU A 130 2.61 0.74 19.63
N LEU A 131 1.80 0.89 18.58
CA LEU A 131 0.79 1.95 18.47
C LEU A 131 -0.50 1.66 19.24
N GLY A 132 -0.61 0.48 19.88
CA GLY A 132 -1.80 0.06 20.62
C GLY A 132 -3.07 0.01 19.77
N GLU A 133 -2.96 -0.34 18.48
CA GLU A 133 -4.10 -0.29 17.55
C GLU A 133 -5.25 -1.23 17.96
N ALA A 134 -4.94 -2.35 18.61
CA ALA A 134 -5.95 -3.25 19.16
C ALA A 134 -6.59 -2.74 20.47
N LYS A 135 -5.94 -1.80 21.17
CA LYS A 135 -6.41 -1.28 22.47
C LYS A 135 -7.40 -0.12 22.33
N LYS A 136 -7.34 0.61 21.21
CA LYS A 136 -8.18 1.78 20.96
C LYS A 136 -9.13 1.48 19.80
N PRO A 137 -10.45 1.40 20.05
CA PRO A 137 -11.42 1.16 18.98
C PRO A 137 -11.29 2.23 17.88
N ASN A 138 -10.98 1.77 16.66
CA ASN A 138 -10.97 2.62 15.48
C ASN A 138 -12.06 2.14 14.52
N PRO A 139 -13.01 3.00 14.14
CA PRO A 139 -14.05 2.64 13.17
C PRO A 139 -13.49 2.34 11.77
N TYR A 140 -12.24 2.72 11.47
CA TYR A 140 -11.55 2.29 10.26
C TYR A 140 -10.66 1.06 10.47
N GLY A 141 -10.70 0.42 11.63
CA GLY A 141 -9.85 -0.73 11.95
C GLY A 141 -8.37 -0.38 12.06
N TYR A 142 -7.48 -1.28 11.65
CA TYR A 142 -6.04 -1.07 11.70
C TYR A 142 -5.59 0.08 10.79
N ARG A 143 -4.56 0.80 11.25
CA ARG A 143 -3.93 1.93 10.55
C ARG A 143 -2.61 1.52 9.91
N THR A 144 -1.91 0.56 10.49
CA THR A 144 -0.65 0.08 9.94
C THR A 144 -0.86 -1.09 8.98
N TRP A 145 -0.36 -0.97 7.75
CA TRP A 145 -0.49 -1.94 6.68
C TRP A 145 0.75 -1.93 5.79
N TRP A 146 1.12 -3.08 5.25
CA TRP A 146 2.11 -3.17 4.18
C TRP A 146 1.42 -3.03 2.82
N LEU A 147 1.78 -1.97 2.09
CA LEU A 147 1.24 -1.68 0.77
C LEU A 147 2.02 -2.42 -0.31
N THR A 148 1.45 -3.47 -0.88
CA THR A 148 2.14 -4.29 -1.90
C THR A 148 1.17 -5.05 -2.81
N HIS A 149 1.67 -5.44 -3.99
CA HIS A 149 1.01 -6.37 -4.90
C HIS A 149 1.54 -7.80 -4.75
N GLU A 150 2.49 -8.04 -3.83
CA GLU A 150 3.09 -9.35 -3.63
C GLU A 150 2.04 -10.38 -3.21
N THR A 151 1.91 -11.45 -4.00
CA THR A 151 0.89 -12.48 -3.78
C THR A 151 1.47 -13.81 -3.33
N LEU A 152 2.76 -14.06 -3.54
CA LEU A 152 3.40 -15.31 -3.15
C LEU A 152 3.63 -15.35 -1.65
N VAL A 153 4.09 -14.25 -1.05
CA VAL A 153 4.30 -14.13 0.41
C VAL A 153 3.01 -14.44 1.17
N ARG A 154 1.86 -14.03 0.65
CA ARG A 154 0.54 -14.33 1.23
C ARG A 154 0.32 -15.83 1.48
N ARG A 155 0.79 -16.69 0.55
CA ARG A 155 0.65 -18.15 0.66
C ARG A 155 1.47 -18.73 1.82
N ALA A 156 2.59 -18.09 2.16
CA ALA A 156 3.44 -18.48 3.29
C ALA A 156 2.90 -17.97 4.64
N THR A 157 2.18 -16.84 4.66
CA THR A 157 1.78 -16.13 5.90
C THR A 157 0.44 -16.56 6.53
N SER A 158 -0.19 -17.64 6.07
CA SER A 158 -1.54 -18.03 6.53
C SER A 158 -1.61 -18.29 8.05
N GLU A 159 -0.56 -18.86 8.61
CA GLU A 159 -0.41 -19.13 10.05
C GLU A 159 -0.17 -17.85 10.84
N THR A 160 0.78 -17.01 10.39
CA THR A 160 1.07 -15.70 10.98
C THR A 160 -0.19 -14.80 11.05
N ILE A 161 -1.05 -14.85 10.02
CA ILE A 161 -2.34 -14.14 10.02
C ILE A 161 -3.29 -14.68 11.09
N LYS A 162 -3.35 -16.00 11.28
CA LYS A 162 -4.22 -16.62 12.29
C LYS A 162 -3.77 -16.26 13.70
N GLU A 163 -2.46 -16.33 13.97
CA GLU A 163 -1.88 -16.00 15.27
C GLU A 163 -2.10 -14.54 15.66
N ASN A 164 -2.00 -13.62 14.69
CA ASN A 164 -2.18 -12.19 14.92
C ASN A 164 -3.64 -11.73 14.73
N GLY A 165 -4.54 -12.60 14.28
CA GLY A 165 -5.98 -12.36 14.14
C GLY A 165 -6.38 -11.34 13.05
N ALA A 166 -5.45 -10.85 12.23
CA ALA A 166 -5.73 -9.79 11.26
C ALA A 166 -4.83 -9.86 10.02
N GLN A 167 -5.28 -9.31 8.89
CA GLN A 167 -4.45 -9.15 7.70
C GLN A 167 -3.40 -8.05 7.91
N TYR A 168 -2.20 -8.22 7.37
CA TYR A 168 -1.10 -7.24 7.41
C TYR A 168 -0.95 -6.44 6.10
N MET A 169 -1.50 -6.95 5.01
CA MET A 169 -1.26 -6.46 3.66
C MET A 169 -2.46 -5.69 3.12
N MET A 170 -2.22 -4.60 2.41
CA MET A 170 -3.22 -3.84 1.68
C MET A 170 -2.72 -3.58 0.25
N ARG A 171 -3.61 -3.66 -0.74
CA ARG A 171 -3.26 -3.29 -2.11
C ARG A 171 -3.20 -1.77 -2.28
N PRO A 172 -2.18 -1.20 -2.95
CA PRO A 172 -2.11 0.25 -3.21
C PRO A 172 -3.36 0.83 -3.90
N GLU A 173 -4.04 0.07 -4.78
CA GLU A 173 -5.26 0.54 -5.44
C GLU A 173 -6.40 0.80 -4.47
N PHE A 174 -6.39 0.15 -3.30
CA PHE A 174 -7.34 0.48 -2.24
C PHE A 174 -7.20 1.95 -1.85
N LEU A 175 -5.98 2.46 -1.69
CA LEU A 175 -5.77 3.87 -1.37
C LEU A 175 -6.19 4.79 -2.52
N LEU A 176 -5.92 4.43 -3.77
CA LEU A 176 -6.36 5.25 -4.91
C LEU A 176 -7.89 5.34 -5.00
N ASN A 177 -8.59 4.23 -4.75
CA ASN A 177 -10.05 4.19 -4.82
C ASN A 177 -10.72 4.86 -3.61
N PHE A 178 -10.08 4.86 -2.44
CA PHE A 178 -10.67 5.36 -1.18
C PHE A 178 -10.10 6.70 -0.67
N ILE A 179 -8.82 7.03 -0.88
CA ILE A 179 -8.17 8.29 -0.43
C ILE A 179 -8.36 9.43 -1.43
N ALA A 180 -8.29 9.18 -2.74
CA ALA A 180 -8.41 10.24 -3.76
C ALA A 180 -9.74 11.02 -3.71
N LEU A 181 -10.69 10.57 -2.88
CA LEU A 181 -12.05 11.10 -2.74
C LEU A 181 -12.48 11.26 -1.27
N SER A 182 -11.51 11.21 -0.35
CA SER A 182 -11.74 11.69 1.01
C SER A 182 -11.63 13.22 1.00
N PRO A 183 -12.66 13.97 1.45
CA PRO A 183 -12.45 15.36 1.84
C PRO A 183 -11.38 15.42 2.94
N SER A 184 -10.77 16.60 3.11
CA SER A 184 -9.68 16.83 4.04
C SER A 184 -10.01 16.29 5.44
N THR A 185 -8.98 15.82 6.13
CA THR A 185 -9.00 15.11 7.42
C THR A 185 -9.75 15.82 8.55
N GLU A 186 -10.14 17.09 8.37
CA GLU A 186 -10.87 17.91 9.33
C GLU A 186 -12.40 17.79 9.19
N ASP A 187 -12.92 17.70 7.96
CA ASP A 187 -14.36 17.53 7.69
C ASP A 187 -14.86 16.11 8.02
N VAL A 188 -13.98 15.12 7.84
CA VAL A 188 -14.25 13.74 8.23
C VAL A 188 -14.44 13.65 9.76
N ARG A 189 -13.55 14.29 10.55
CA ARG A 189 -13.64 14.34 12.02
C ARG A 189 -14.91 15.03 12.54
N LYS A 190 -15.43 16.05 11.86
CA LYS A 190 -16.71 16.69 12.22
C LYS A 190 -17.93 15.87 11.79
N SER A 191 -17.88 15.22 10.62
CA SER A 191 -18.96 14.37 10.09
C SER A 191 -19.15 13.05 10.87
N PHE A 192 -18.10 12.64 11.57
CA PHE A 192 -18.01 11.41 12.36
C PHE A 192 -19.05 11.28 13.48
N GLY A 193 -19.50 12.40 14.05
CA GLY A 193 -20.40 12.41 15.21
C GLY A 193 -21.88 12.16 14.89
N THR A 194 -22.30 12.25 13.62
CA THR A 194 -23.74 12.36 13.30
C THR A 194 -24.18 11.60 12.04
N VAL A 195 -23.25 11.20 11.16
CA VAL A 195 -23.59 10.77 9.78
C VAL A 195 -22.90 9.45 9.38
N PHE A 196 -22.35 8.71 10.34
CA PHE A 196 -21.42 7.61 10.07
C PHE A 196 -22.02 6.43 9.25
N PRO A 197 -23.30 6.03 9.42
CA PRO A 197 -23.92 5.03 8.54
C PRO A 197 -24.18 5.57 7.11
N THR A 198 -24.43 6.87 6.98
CA THR A 198 -24.91 7.50 5.75
C THR A 198 -23.76 7.86 4.81
N LEU A 199 -22.66 8.45 5.32
CA LEU A 199 -21.51 8.85 4.48
C LEU A 199 -20.67 7.64 4.05
N LEU A 200 -20.44 6.68 4.95
CA LEU A 200 -19.77 5.44 4.60
C LEU A 200 -20.64 4.59 3.67
N GLY A 201 -21.96 4.55 3.94
CA GLY A 201 -22.96 3.90 3.11
C GLY A 201 -22.97 4.41 1.66
N VAL A 202 -23.13 5.71 1.46
CA VAL A 202 -23.20 6.31 0.11
C VAL A 202 -21.89 6.18 -0.66
N LYS A 203 -20.73 6.17 0.02
CA LYS A 203 -19.43 6.04 -0.66
C LYS A 203 -19.04 4.58 -0.96
N LEU A 204 -19.42 3.63 -0.10
CA LEU A 204 -19.24 2.20 -0.33
C LEU A 204 -20.23 1.68 -1.38
N SER A 205 -21.47 2.22 -1.45
CA SER A 205 -22.51 1.77 -2.40
C SER A 205 -22.13 1.96 -3.85
N ASN A 206 -21.48 3.08 -4.15
CA ASN A 206 -21.24 3.48 -5.53
C ASN A 206 -20.13 2.66 -6.21
N ARG A 207 -19.37 1.83 -5.48
CA ARG A 207 -18.07 1.31 -5.94
C ARG A 207 -17.69 -0.08 -5.42
N MET A 208 -18.52 -0.63 -4.55
CA MET A 208 -18.52 -2.04 -4.26
C MET A 208 -19.65 -2.66 -5.08
N ARG A 209 -19.49 -3.92 -5.49
CA ARG A 209 -20.63 -4.66 -6.02
C ARG A 209 -21.79 -4.56 -5.02
N ASP A 210 -22.98 -4.27 -5.54
CA ASP A 210 -24.21 -4.09 -4.77
C ASP A 210 -24.45 -5.17 -3.71
N ASP A 211 -24.06 -6.42 -4.00
CA ASP A 211 -24.20 -7.55 -3.08
C ASP A 211 -23.34 -7.41 -1.82
N VAL A 212 -22.06 -7.03 -1.99
CA VAL A 212 -21.12 -6.84 -0.88
C VAL A 212 -21.48 -5.59 -0.08
N PHE A 213 -21.91 -4.53 -0.77
CA PHE A 213 -22.36 -3.31 -0.11
C PHE A 213 -23.60 -3.55 0.76
N LYS A 214 -24.63 -4.20 0.21
CA LYS A 214 -25.86 -4.52 0.94
C LYS A 214 -25.58 -5.40 2.15
N ASP A 215 -24.66 -6.37 2.04
CA ASP A 215 -24.22 -7.20 3.17
C ASP A 215 -23.54 -6.38 4.27
N VAL A 216 -22.65 -5.44 3.91
CA VAL A 216 -21.99 -4.53 4.87
C VAL A 216 -23.02 -3.64 5.58
N VAL A 217 -23.90 -2.98 4.84
CA VAL A 217 -24.93 -2.10 5.42
C VAL A 217 -25.89 -2.88 6.31
N LYS A 218 -26.29 -4.09 5.91
CA LYS A 218 -27.16 -4.95 6.71
C LYS A 218 -26.51 -5.26 8.06
N LYS A 219 -25.26 -5.73 8.07
CA LYS A 219 -24.52 -6.06 9.30
C LYS A 219 -24.31 -4.86 10.21
N VAL A 220 -24.07 -3.69 9.62
CA VAL A 220 -23.93 -2.44 10.38
C VAL A 220 -25.27 -2.05 11.02
N LYS A 221 -26.38 -2.09 10.28
CA LYS A 221 -27.72 -1.80 10.81
C LYS A 221 -28.12 -2.74 11.94
N GLU A 222 -27.97 -4.05 11.73
CA GLU A 222 -28.21 -5.07 12.77
C GLU A 222 -27.37 -4.82 14.03
N SER A 223 -26.13 -4.34 13.87
CA SER A 223 -25.27 -4.00 15.01
C SER A 223 -25.71 -2.74 15.75
N TYR A 224 -26.22 -1.71 15.04
CA TYR A 224 -26.74 -0.48 15.64
C TYR A 224 -28.01 -0.72 16.45
N GLU A 225 -28.85 -1.67 16.03
CA GLU A 225 -30.04 -2.09 16.78
C GLU A 225 -29.69 -2.73 18.13
N ILE A 226 -28.49 -3.33 18.24
CA ILE A 226 -27.99 -3.94 19.47
C ILE A 226 -27.28 -2.91 20.34
N SER A 227 -26.27 -2.21 19.80
CA SER A 227 -25.53 -1.16 20.51
C SER A 227 -24.66 -0.34 19.57
N GLU A 228 -24.58 0.97 19.81
CA GLU A 228 -23.71 1.86 19.06
C GLU A 228 -22.22 1.44 19.14
N ALA A 229 -21.78 0.97 20.32
CA ALA A 229 -20.42 0.47 20.50
C ALA A 229 -20.15 -0.77 19.65
N ARG A 230 -21.12 -1.70 19.55
CA ARG A 230 -21.00 -2.88 18.69
C ARG A 230 -20.99 -2.48 17.23
N ALA A 231 -21.83 -1.54 16.82
CA ALA A 231 -21.83 -1.02 15.46
C ALA A 231 -20.48 -0.44 15.05
N ARG A 232 -19.87 0.39 15.90
CA ARG A 232 -18.54 0.96 15.65
C ARG A 232 -17.46 -0.12 15.51
N ALA A 233 -17.49 -1.17 16.35
CA ALA A 233 -16.59 -2.31 16.24
C ALA A 233 -16.80 -3.08 14.91
N THR A 234 -18.05 -3.38 14.57
CA THR A 234 -18.41 -4.05 13.31
C THR A 234 -17.92 -3.27 12.08
N VAL A 235 -18.03 -1.94 12.08
CA VAL A 235 -17.51 -1.12 10.97
C VAL A 235 -15.99 -1.23 10.85
N GLY A 236 -15.26 -1.23 11.96
CA GLY A 236 -13.81 -1.46 11.97
C GLY A 236 -13.43 -2.82 11.40
N GLU A 237 -14.09 -3.90 11.87
CA GLU A 237 -13.90 -5.27 11.39
C GLU A 237 -14.14 -5.39 9.87
N LEU A 238 -15.21 -4.78 9.37
CA LEU A 238 -15.55 -4.77 7.95
C LEU A 238 -14.56 -3.93 7.13
N SER A 239 -14.08 -2.80 7.68
CA SER A 239 -13.07 -1.97 7.03
C SER A 239 -11.75 -2.74 6.84
N ASP A 240 -11.30 -3.44 7.87
CA ASP A 240 -10.09 -4.27 7.81
C ASP A 240 -10.22 -5.41 6.82
N LYS A 241 -11.41 -6.04 6.78
CA LYS A 241 -11.70 -7.08 5.79
C LYS A 241 -11.64 -6.55 4.37
N LEU A 242 -12.17 -5.36 4.12
CA LEU A 242 -12.15 -4.72 2.79
C LEU A 242 -10.75 -4.30 2.38
N LYS A 243 -9.98 -3.70 3.29
CA LYS A 243 -8.57 -3.33 3.09
C LYS A 243 -7.69 -4.53 2.75
N GLY A 244 -7.93 -5.64 3.46
CA GLY A 244 -7.27 -6.92 3.24
C GLY A 244 -7.90 -7.77 2.14
N ASP A 245 -8.87 -7.26 1.37
CA ASP A 245 -9.47 -8.00 0.25
C ASP A 245 -8.58 -7.90 -1.01
N PHE A 246 -7.95 -9.02 -1.35
CA PHE A 246 -7.07 -9.16 -2.52
C PHE A 246 -7.78 -9.70 -3.76
N PHE A 247 -9.10 -9.94 -3.71
CA PHE A 247 -9.85 -10.32 -4.90
C PHE A 247 -9.97 -9.12 -5.86
N LYS A 248 -9.86 -9.38 -7.18
CA LYS A 248 -9.89 -8.42 -8.32
C LYS A 248 -11.15 -7.54 -8.42
N ARG A 249 -11.97 -7.45 -7.38
CA ARG A 249 -13.29 -6.81 -7.38
C ARG A 249 -13.26 -5.28 -7.54
N TYR A 250 -12.07 -4.67 -7.51
CA TYR A 250 -11.88 -3.23 -7.67
C TYR A 250 -11.32 -2.83 -9.05
N GLU A 251 -11.09 -3.79 -9.98
CA GLU A 251 -10.57 -3.50 -11.33
C GLU A 251 -11.62 -2.94 -12.31
N SER A 252 -12.91 -2.94 -11.98
CA SER A 252 -13.99 -2.69 -12.95
C SER A 252 -14.24 -1.22 -13.31
N GLU A 253 -13.89 -0.23 -12.47
CA GLU A 253 -14.36 1.16 -12.72
C GLU A 253 -13.34 2.09 -13.40
N LEU A 254 -12.03 1.82 -13.28
CA LEU A 254 -11.01 2.68 -13.91
C LEU A 254 -10.96 2.55 -15.44
N ARG A 255 -11.61 1.53 -16.02
CA ARG A 255 -11.69 1.34 -17.48
C ARG A 255 -12.79 2.17 -18.14
N GLU A 256 -13.84 2.53 -17.41
CA GLU A 256 -14.98 3.28 -17.97
C GLU A 256 -14.76 4.80 -17.93
N GLN A 257 -14.02 5.31 -16.94
CA GLN A 257 -13.74 6.75 -16.84
C GLN A 257 -12.72 7.30 -17.86
N ARG A 258 -12.18 6.48 -18.76
CA ARG A 258 -11.30 6.91 -19.86
C ARG A 258 -11.97 6.90 -21.24
N ARG A 259 -13.29 6.73 -21.30
CA ARG A 259 -14.07 6.74 -22.55
C ARG A 259 -15.03 7.93 -22.70
N HIS A 260 -14.88 8.96 -21.90
CA HIS A 260 -15.57 10.25 -22.10
C HIS A 260 -14.58 11.39 -22.17
#